data_AF-A0A935SQ56-F1
#
_entry.id   AF-A0A935SQ56-F1
#
_cell.length_a   1.000
_cell.length_b   1.000
_cell.length_c   1.000
_cell.angle_alpha   90.00
_cell.angle_beta   90.00
_cell.angle_gamma   90.00
#
_symmetry.space_group_name_H-M   'P 1'
#
loop_
_entity.id
_entity.type
_entity.pdbx_description
1 polymer ?
#
loop_
_entity_poly.entity_id
_entity_poly.type
_entity_poly.pdbx_seq_one_letter_code
_entity_poly.pdbx_strand_id
1 'polypeptide(L)'
;MSTLRTTPKHEDLIYDVGLNCGQDTDFYLKKGYRVVAFEAEPRNVELCRERFADAIADGRLIIVEGAITETPLARGDDRTAVLSK
;
A
#
# COMPACT_ATOMS: atom_id res chain seq x y z
N MET A 1 -1.50 29.31 -7.74
CA MET A 1 -1.99 28.42 -6.67
C MET A 1 -2.97 27.45 -7.31
N SER A 2 -2.61 26.16 -7.42
CA SER A 2 -3.53 25.15 -7.94
C SER A 2 -4.65 24.93 -6.93
N THR A 3 -5.90 25.08 -7.34
CA THR A 3 -7.08 24.77 -6.54
C THR A 3 -7.05 23.26 -6.24
N LEU A 4 -6.83 22.89 -4.97
CA LEU A 4 -6.93 21.50 -4.55
C LEU A 4 -8.38 21.05 -4.77
N ARG A 5 -8.58 19.92 -5.46
CA ARG A 5 -9.91 19.32 -5.58
C ARG A 5 -10.32 18.84 -4.20
N THR A 6 -11.55 19.11 -3.79
CA THR A 6 -12.12 18.56 -2.57
C THR A 6 -12.40 17.07 -2.77
N THR A 7 -11.67 16.24 -2.04
CA THR A 7 -11.92 14.79 -2.00
C THR A 7 -12.82 14.49 -0.79
N PRO A 8 -13.94 13.76 -0.96
CA PRO A 8 -14.77 13.36 0.16
C PRO A 8 -13.98 12.50 1.15
N LYS A 9 -14.11 12.79 2.44
CA LYS A 9 -13.55 11.96 3.49
C LYS A 9 -14.39 10.68 3.62
N HIS A 10 -13.73 9.54 3.62
CA HIS A 10 -14.33 8.25 3.93
C HIS A 10 -13.93 7.84 5.35
N GLU A 11 -14.91 7.67 6.25
CA GLU A 11 -14.64 7.28 7.65
C GLU A 11 -14.17 5.82 7.78
N ASP A 12 -14.37 5.01 6.74
CA ASP A 12 -14.08 3.57 6.71
C ASP A 12 -12.82 3.20 5.92
N LEU A 13 -12.04 4.19 5.47
CA LEU A 13 -10.87 3.99 4.62
C LEU A 13 -9.57 4.37 5.33
N ILE A 14 -8.63 3.43 5.39
CA ILE A 14 -7.28 3.64 5.91
C ILE A 14 -6.24 3.50 4.79
N TYR A 15 -5.23 4.36 4.81
CA TYR A 15 -4.03 4.22 4.01
C TYR A 15 -2.89 3.73 4.91
N ASP A 16 -2.38 2.54 4.63
CA ASP A 16 -1.29 1.90 5.38
C ASP A 16 0.02 2.02 4.58
N VAL A 17 0.92 2.90 4.99
CA VAL A 17 2.17 3.16 4.28
C VAL A 17 3.29 2.37 4.95
N GLY A 18 3.77 1.32 4.29
CA GLY A 18 4.74 0.37 4.86
C GLY A 18 4.05 -0.87 5.43
N LEU A 19 3.34 -1.59 4.57
CA LEU A 19 2.60 -2.82 4.92
C LEU A 19 3.43 -3.82 5.71
N ASN A 20 4.73 -3.94 5.41
CA ASN A 20 5.66 -4.91 5.98
C ASN A 20 5.06 -6.34 5.90
N CYS A 21 4.95 -7.05 7.02
CA CYS A 21 4.31 -8.37 7.07
C CYS A 21 2.79 -8.29 7.35
N GLY A 22 2.19 -7.11 7.32
CA GLY A 22 0.74 -6.89 7.39
C GLY A 22 0.14 -6.79 8.78
N GLN A 23 0.91 -6.48 9.83
CA GLN A 23 0.39 -6.43 11.21
C GLN A 23 -0.72 -5.37 11.38
N ASP A 24 -0.48 -4.15 10.92
CA ASP A 24 -1.43 -3.04 11.08
C ASP A 24 -2.63 -3.20 10.14
N THR A 25 -2.38 -3.54 8.88
CA THR A 25 -3.44 -3.92 7.93
C THR A 25 -4.38 -5.01 8.50
N ASP A 26 -3.84 -6.08 9.09
CA ASP A 26 -4.66 -7.14 9.71
C ASP A 26 -5.54 -6.60 10.85
N PHE A 27 -4.98 -5.72 11.69
CA PHE A 27 -5.72 -5.07 12.76
C PHE A 27 -6.85 -4.18 12.23
N TYR A 28 -6.62 -3.41 11.15
CA TYR A 28 -7.63 -2.55 10.54
C TYR A 28 -8.73 -3.35 9.83
N LEU A 29 -8.36 -4.41 9.12
CA LEU A 29 -9.32 -5.31 8.47
C LEU A 29 -10.23 -5.99 9.49
N LYS A 30 -9.70 -6.44 10.63
CA LYS A 30 -10.48 -7.01 11.74
C LYS A 30 -11.46 -6.02 12.37
N LYS A 31 -11.15 -4.72 12.30
CA LYS A 31 -12.05 -3.65 12.73
C LYS A 31 -13.12 -3.28 11.68
N GLY A 32 -13.07 -3.88 10.50
CA GLY A 32 -14.04 -3.66 9.43
C GLY A 32 -13.70 -2.49 8.49
N TYR A 33 -12.48 -1.94 8.55
CA TYR A 33 -12.05 -0.90 7.62
C TYR A 33 -11.67 -1.49 6.27
N ARG A 34 -11.75 -0.65 5.24
CA ARG A 34 -11.07 -0.84 3.96
C ARG A 34 -9.67 -0.26 4.06
N VAL A 35 -8.71 -0.93 3.44
CA VAL A 35 -7.29 -0.57 3.51
C VAL A 35 -6.70 -0.46 2.12
N VAL A 36 -5.98 0.63 1.85
CA VAL A 36 -5.05 0.75 0.73
C VAL A 36 -3.65 0.74 1.31
N ALA A 37 -2.95 -0.36 1.15
CA ALA A 37 -1.62 -0.56 1.70
C ALA A 37 -0.54 -0.37 0.62
N PHE A 38 0.59 0.23 1.00
CA PHE A 38 1.77 0.43 0.15
C PHE A 38 2.94 -0.36 0.69
N GLU A 39 3.67 -1.05 -0.19
CA GLU A 39 4.85 -1.82 0.17
C GLU A 39 5.87 -1.86 -0.96
N ALA A 40 7.14 -1.62 -0.64
CA ALA A 40 8.23 -1.56 -1.60
C ALA A 40 8.95 -2.90 -1.76
N GLU A 41 9.01 -3.74 -0.73
CA GLU A 41 9.66 -5.05 -0.78
C GLU A 41 8.75 -6.12 -1.41
N PRO A 42 9.08 -6.67 -2.59
CA PRO A 42 8.21 -7.60 -3.31
C PRO A 42 7.88 -8.87 -2.51
N ARG A 43 8.81 -9.35 -1.68
CA ARG A 43 8.59 -10.54 -0.83
C ARG A 43 7.49 -10.30 0.19
N ASN A 44 7.43 -9.11 0.76
CA ASN A 44 6.39 -8.72 1.71
C ASN A 44 5.04 -8.57 1.00
N VAL A 45 5.03 -8.04 -0.23
CA VAL A 45 3.82 -7.98 -1.08
C VAL A 45 3.28 -9.38 -1.34
N GLU A 46 4.11 -10.31 -1.78
CA GLU A 46 3.70 -11.69 -2.09
C GLU A 46 3.16 -12.38 -0.83
N LEU A 47 3.89 -12.30 0.29
CA LEU A 47 3.45 -12.81 1.58
C LEU A 47 2.07 -12.26 1.98
N CYS A 48 1.86 -10.95 1.84
CA CYS A 48 0.60 -10.31 2.22
C CYS A 48 -0.55 -10.62 1.23
N ARG A 49 -0.26 -10.81 -0.06
CA ARG A 49 -1.26 -11.23 -1.05
C ARG A 49 -1.81 -12.61 -0.72
N GLU A 50 -0.96 -13.53 -0.30
CA GLU A 50 -1.38 -14.85 0.16
C GLU A 50 -2.15 -14.76 1.48
N ARG A 51 -1.59 -14.06 2.48
CA ARG A 51 -2.19 -13.93 3.81
C ARG A 51 -3.57 -13.28 3.80
N PHE A 52 -3.79 -12.30 2.93
CA PHE A 52 -5.01 -11.51 2.86
C PHE A 52 -5.83 -11.76 1.59
N ALA A 53 -5.68 -12.93 0.96
CA ALA A 53 -6.36 -13.27 -0.29
C ALA A 53 -7.87 -13.00 -0.24
N ASP A 54 -8.54 -13.40 0.85
CA ASP A 54 -9.98 -13.18 1.03
C ASP A 54 -10.32 -11.69 1.12
N ALA A 55 -9.57 -10.90 1.90
CA ALA A 55 -9.81 -9.48 2.03
C ALA A 55 -9.56 -8.71 0.72
N ILE A 56 -8.61 -9.18 -0.09
CA ILE A 56 -8.36 -8.66 -1.44
C ILE A 56 -9.52 -9.03 -2.36
N ALA A 57 -9.96 -10.28 -2.35
CA ALA A 57 -11.08 -10.75 -3.17
C ALA A 57 -12.39 -10.02 -2.83
N ASP A 58 -12.62 -9.72 -1.55
CA ASP A 58 -13.76 -8.95 -1.05
C ASP A 58 -13.66 -7.43 -1.37
N GLY A 59 -12.52 -6.97 -1.90
CA GLY A 59 -12.26 -5.55 -2.15
C GLY A 59 -12.04 -4.71 -0.88
N ARG A 60 -11.79 -5.35 0.26
CA ARG A 60 -11.48 -4.68 1.54
C ARG A 60 -10.00 -4.30 1.67
N LEU A 61 -9.10 -4.95 0.92
CA LEU A 61 -7.68 -4.61 0.87
C LEU A 61 -7.23 -4.41 -0.58
N ILE A 62 -6.51 -3.30 -0.81
CA ILE A 62 -5.71 -3.08 -2.02
C ILE A 62 -4.25 -3.00 -1.60
N ILE A 63 -3.37 -3.76 -2.26
CA ILE A 63 -1.92 -3.66 -2.08
C ILE A 63 -1.32 -2.99 -3.31
N VAL A 64 -0.72 -1.82 -3.11
CA VAL A 64 0.05 -1.06 -4.09
C VAL A 64 1.53 -1.37 -3.89
N GLU A 65 2.13 -2.03 -4.87
CA GLU A 65 3.57 -2.32 -4.86
C GLU A 65 4.37 -1.08 -5.28
N GLY A 66 5.24 -0.62 -4.39
CA GLY A 66 6.11 0.54 -4.59
C GLY A 66 6.32 1.36 -3.31
N ALA A 67 7.30 2.26 -3.39
CA ALA A 67 7.57 3.26 -2.36
C ALA A 67 6.89 4.60 -2.70
N ILE A 68 6.54 5.38 -1.67
CA ILE A 68 6.13 6.77 -1.84
C ILE A 68 7.40 7.63 -1.85
N THR A 69 7.64 8.31 -2.98
CA THR A 69 8.84 9.11 -3.23
C THR A 69 8.46 10.40 -3.97
N GLU A 70 9.22 11.47 -3.73
CA GLU A 70 9.07 12.74 -4.46
C GLU A 70 9.35 12.59 -5.95
N THR A 71 10.26 11.68 -6.31
CA THR A 71 10.64 11.40 -7.70
C THR A 71 10.24 9.97 -8.07
N PRO A 72 9.37 9.78 -9.08
CA PRO A 72 9.10 8.46 -9.62
C PRO A 72 10.40 7.87 -10.17
N LEU A 73 10.71 6.64 -9.79
CA LEU A 73 11.76 5.89 -10.47
C LEU A 73 11.34 5.74 -11.93
N ALA A 74 12.24 6.06 -12.87
CA ALA A 74 12.00 5.79 -14.27
C ALA A 74 11.67 4.30 -14.42
N ARG A 75 10.53 3.95 -15.03
CA ARG A 75 10.21 2.55 -15.36
C ARG A 75 11.27 2.05 -16.34
N GLY A 76 12.28 1.37 -15.82
CA GLY A 76 13.34 0.72 -16.58
C GLY A 76 13.69 -0.59 -15.88
N ASP A 77 13.93 -1.63 -16.68
CA ASP A 77 14.28 -3.01 -16.32
C ASP A 77 15.58 -3.17 -15.51
N ASP A 78 15.95 -2.22 -14.64
CA ASP A 78 17.24 -2.22 -13.97
C ASP A 78 17.08 -2.24 -12.44
N ARG A 79 17.24 -3.44 -11.88
CA ARG A 79 17.28 -3.74 -10.44
C ARG A 79 18.56 -3.23 -9.79
N THR A 80 18.87 -1.93 -9.91
CA THR A 80 20.12 -1.43 -9.34
C THR A 80 19.95 -0.07 -8.65
N ALA A 81 19.95 -0.17 -7.32
CA ALA A 81 20.44 0.81 -6.36
C ALA A 81 19.77 2.20 -6.31
N VAL A 82 18.97 2.40 -5.26
CA VAL A 82 19.10 3.61 -4.44
C VAL A 82 19.16 3.19 -2.96
N LEU A 83 20.28 2.58 -2.58
CA LEU A 83 20.81 2.73 -1.22
C LEU A 83 21.74 3.94 -1.29
N SER A 84 21.29 5.07 -0.74
CA SER A 84 22.15 6.23 -0.51
C SER A 84 21.78 6.82 0.85
N LYS A 85 22.52 6.33 1.84
CA LYS A 85 22.74 6.84 3.21
C LYS A 85 21.54 7.26 4.05
#